data_AF-A0A7X8WH09-F1
#
_entry.id   AF-A0A7X8WH09-F1
#
_cell.length_a   1.000
_cell.length_b   1.000
_cell.length_c   1.000
_cell.angle_alpha   90.00
_cell.angle_beta   90.00
_cell.angle_gamma   90.00
#
_symmetry.space_group_name_H-M   'P 1'
#
loop_
_entity.id
_entity.type
_entity.pdbx_description
1 polymer ?
#
loop_
_entity_poly.entity_id
_entity_poly.type
_entity_poly.pdbx_seq_one_letter_code
_entity_poly.pdbx_strand_id
1 'polypeptide(L)'
;MKQFNETSIFSEPKKAVIVSLNLGDDELFYYQLEELKNLCFASNIEVVDTVTQNLNAIVPGTYIGSGKLNELKTIASALEADYVIFNDELSPSQIKNISEI
;
A
#
# COMPACT_ATOMS: atom_id res chain seq x y z
N MET A 1 7.69 28.59 -35.89
CA MET A 1 6.55 28.08 -35.09
C MET A 1 7.07 26.88 -34.31
N LYS A 2 7.04 26.92 -32.96
CA LYS A 2 7.41 25.77 -32.14
C LYS A 2 6.22 24.82 -32.09
N GLN A 3 6.47 23.56 -32.46
CA GLN A 3 5.49 22.49 -32.42
C GLN A 3 5.25 22.13 -30.96
N PHE A 4 4.03 22.34 -30.46
CA PHE A 4 3.62 21.89 -29.14
C PHE A 4 3.32 20.39 -29.25
N ASN A 5 4.14 19.54 -28.61
CA ASN A 5 3.84 18.12 -28.46
C ASN A 5 2.80 17.96 -27.35
N GLU A 6 1.58 17.57 -27.70
CA GLU A 6 0.45 17.39 -26.78
C GLU A 6 0.56 16.13 -25.88
N THR A 7 1.64 15.35 -25.99
CA THR A 7 1.76 14.03 -25.33
C THR A 7 2.27 14.06 -23.87
N SER A 8 2.61 15.22 -23.29
CA SER A 8 3.33 15.26 -22.00
C SER A 8 2.58 15.87 -20.81
N ILE A 9 1.24 15.87 -20.79
CA ILE A 9 0.45 16.48 -19.69
C ILE A 9 0.03 15.45 -18.62
N PHE A 10 0.06 14.15 -18.89
CA PHE A 10 -0.27 13.12 -17.91
C PHE A 10 1.00 12.49 -17.34
N SER A 11 1.22 12.64 -16.04
CA SER A 11 2.29 11.93 -15.32
C SER A 11 1.96 10.43 -15.27
N GLU A 12 2.97 9.58 -15.49
CA GLU A 12 2.82 8.14 -15.28
C GLU A 12 2.26 7.85 -13.88
N PRO A 13 1.35 6.85 -13.75
CA PRO A 13 0.77 6.53 -12.46
C PRO A 13 1.86 6.07 -11.48
N LYS A 14 1.67 6.44 -10.21
CA LYS A 14 2.56 5.99 -9.15
C LYS A 14 2.22 4.58 -8.73
N LYS A 15 3.23 3.73 -8.58
CA LYS A 15 3.02 2.33 -8.17
C LYS A 15 2.89 2.22 -6.66
N ALA A 16 1.93 1.45 -6.19
CA ALA A 16 1.73 1.21 -4.77
C ALA A 16 1.55 -0.27 -4.45
N VAL A 17 2.09 -0.69 -3.31
CA VAL A 17 1.71 -1.94 -2.65
C VAL A 17 0.79 -1.58 -1.49
N ILE A 18 -0.39 -2.20 -1.45
CA ILE A 18 -1.31 -2.06 -0.32
C ILE A 18 -0.92 -3.04 0.79
N VAL A 19 -1.03 -2.60 2.04
CA VAL A 19 -0.95 -3.45 3.23
C VAL A 19 -2.30 -3.41 3.93
N SER A 20 -2.96 -4.56 4.07
CA SER A 20 -4.24 -4.67 4.75
C SER A 20 -4.27 -5.83 5.74
N LEU A 21 -4.90 -5.63 6.89
CA LEU A 21 -4.99 -6.61 7.96
C LEU A 21 -6.43 -7.08 8.14
N ASN A 22 -6.64 -8.39 8.12
CA ASN A 22 -7.92 -8.98 8.45
C ASN A 22 -7.94 -9.35 9.94
N LEU A 23 -8.87 -8.74 10.69
CA LEU A 23 -9.05 -8.94 12.13
C LEU A 23 -10.16 -9.94 12.49
N GLY A 24 -10.57 -10.79 11.54
CA GLY A 24 -11.59 -11.83 11.74
C GLY A 24 -12.97 -11.49 11.18
N ASP A 25 -13.07 -10.41 10.39
CA ASP A 25 -14.29 -10.03 9.67
C ASP A 25 -13.97 -9.95 8.17
N ASP A 26 -14.19 -11.06 7.47
CA ASP A 26 -13.84 -11.20 6.06
C ASP A 26 -14.63 -10.22 5.17
N GLU A 27 -15.92 -10.00 5.47
CA GLU A 27 -16.78 -9.12 4.68
C GLU A 27 -16.29 -7.68 4.76
N LEU A 28 -16.03 -7.20 5.99
CA LEU A 28 -15.48 -5.87 6.20
C LEU A 28 -14.09 -5.73 5.57
N PHE A 29 -13.24 -6.75 5.72
CA PHE A 29 -11.89 -6.75 5.16
C PHE A 29 -11.88 -6.61 3.64
N TYR A 30 -12.68 -7.41 2.92
CA TYR A 30 -12.74 -7.34 1.46
C TYR A 30 -13.34 -6.03 0.98
N TYR A 31 -14.39 -5.53 1.66
CA TYR A 31 -14.99 -4.24 1.36
C TYR A 31 -13.98 -3.08 1.47
N GLN A 32 -13.25 -3.02 2.59
CA GLN A 32 -12.24 -1.97 2.82
C GLN A 32 -11.09 -2.05 1.82
N LEU A 33 -10.62 -3.25 1.50
CA LEU A 33 -9.55 -3.44 0.53
C LEU A 33 -9.96 -3.00 -0.88
N GLU A 34 -11.19 -3.31 -1.30
CA GLU A 34 -11.73 -2.87 -2.59
C GLU A 34 -11.89 -1.34 -2.63
N GLU A 35 -12.40 -0.74 -1.57
CA GLU A 35 -12.51 0.72 -1.45
C GLU A 35 -11.14 1.40 -1.55
N LEU A 36 -10.12 0.90 -0.85
CA LEU A 36 -8.78 1.46 -0.92
C LEU A 36 -8.17 1.37 -2.33
N LYS A 37 -8.44 0.28 -3.05
CA LYS A 37 -8.03 0.15 -4.47
C LYS A 37 -8.73 1.17 -5.35
N ASN A 38 -10.02 1.42 -5.13
CA ASN A 38 -10.78 2.43 -5.86
C ASN A 38 -10.25 3.85 -5.59
N LEU A 39 -9.88 4.15 -4.34
CA LEU A 39 -9.27 5.43 -3.97
C LEU A 39 -7.89 5.62 -4.61
N CYS A 40 -7.06 4.56 -4.66
CA CYS A 40 -5.78 4.60 -5.36
C CYS A 40 -5.98 4.89 -6.86
N PHE A 41 -6.91 4.17 -7.49
CA PHE A 41 -7.24 4.39 -8.91
C PHE A 41 -7.69 5.83 -9.18
N ALA A 42 -8.61 6.36 -8.36
CA ALA A 42 -9.06 7.75 -8.46
C ALA A 42 -7.95 8.79 -8.24
N SER A 43 -6.84 8.38 -7.60
CA SER A 43 -5.69 9.22 -7.28
C SER A 43 -4.51 9.06 -8.26
N ASN A 44 -4.72 8.40 -9.42
CA ASN A 44 -3.65 8.08 -10.39
C ASN A 44 -2.52 7.23 -9.77
N ILE A 45 -2.89 6.31 -8.88
CA ILE A 45 -2.01 5.34 -8.24
C ILE A 45 -2.37 3.94 -8.74
N GLU A 46 -1.40 3.23 -9.31
CA GLU A 46 -1.51 1.85 -9.73
C GLU A 46 -1.17 0.92 -8.56
N VAL A 47 -2.14 0.12 -8.11
CA VAL A 47 -1.89 -0.92 -7.09
C VAL A 47 -1.26 -2.12 -7.76
N VAL A 48 0.04 -2.30 -7.60
CA VAL A 48 0.82 -3.37 -8.23
C VAL A 48 0.82 -4.68 -7.44
N ASP A 49 0.54 -4.61 -6.13
CA ASP A 49 0.36 -5.80 -5.28
C ASP A 49 -0.43 -5.45 -4.00
N THR A 50 -0.87 -6.48 -3.28
CA THR A 50 -1.50 -6.37 -1.96
C THR A 50 -0.89 -7.38 -1.00
N VAL A 51 -0.29 -6.89 0.07
CA VAL A 51 0.20 -7.68 1.20
C VAL A 51 -0.90 -7.76 2.25
N THR A 52 -1.40 -8.96 2.50
CA THR A 52 -2.45 -9.21 3.49
C THR A 52 -1.97 -10.12 4.61
N GLN A 53 -2.56 -9.96 5.80
CA GLN A 53 -2.34 -10.86 6.91
C GLN A 53 -3.60 -11.00 7.76
N ASN A 54 -3.89 -12.23 8.20
CA ASN A 54 -4.93 -12.48 9.19
C ASN A 54 -4.31 -12.46 10.59
N LEU A 55 -4.86 -11.66 11.50
CA LEU A 55 -4.45 -11.58 12.91
C LEU A 55 -5.68 -11.39 13.81
N ASN A 56 -5.54 -11.66 15.10
CA ASN A 56 -6.59 -11.32 16.08
C ASN A 56 -6.49 -9.86 16.59
N ALA A 57 -5.34 -9.22 16.37
CA ALA A 57 -5.06 -7.84 16.73
C ALA A 57 -3.85 -7.33 15.93
N ILE A 58 -3.74 -6.01 15.74
CA ILE A 58 -2.57 -5.38 15.13
C ILE A 58 -1.29 -5.70 15.92
N VAL A 59 -0.14 -5.75 15.22
CA VAL A 59 1.16 -5.76 15.90
C VAL A 59 1.50 -4.33 16.35
N PRO A 60 1.64 -4.04 17.65
CA PRO A 60 1.78 -2.67 18.13
C PRO A 60 2.98 -1.92 17.54
N GLY A 61 4.06 -2.65 17.22
CA GLY A 61 5.28 -2.07 16.66
C GLY A 61 5.27 -1.85 15.15
N THR A 62 4.56 -2.66 14.38
CA THR A 62 4.76 -2.74 12.91
C THR A 62 3.48 -2.95 12.11
N TYR A 63 2.31 -2.92 12.76
CA TYR A 63 0.98 -3.19 12.21
C TYR A 63 0.77 -4.66 11.76
N ILE A 64 1.68 -5.18 10.93
CA ILE A 64 1.81 -6.59 10.52
C ILE A 64 3.01 -7.27 11.21
N GLY A 65 3.07 -8.60 11.16
CA GLY A 65 4.18 -9.38 11.70
C GLY A 65 5.50 -9.17 10.93
N SER A 66 6.63 -9.35 11.61
CA SER A 66 7.97 -9.10 11.03
C SER A 66 8.28 -9.93 9.77
N GLY A 67 7.83 -11.19 9.69
CA GLY A 67 7.98 -12.01 8.50
C GLY A 67 7.27 -11.41 7.28
N LYS A 68 6.04 -10.93 7.49
CA LYS A 68 5.24 -10.28 6.44
C LYS A 68 5.81 -8.91 6.06
N LEU A 69 6.44 -8.21 7.00
CA LEU A 69 7.12 -6.95 6.74
C LEU A 69 8.38 -7.14 5.86
N ASN A 70 9.14 -8.20 6.07
CA ASN A 70 10.26 -8.56 5.19
C ASN A 70 9.79 -8.95 3.77
N GLU A 71 8.67 -9.67 3.68
CA GLU A 71 8.01 -10.00 2.41
C GLU A 71 7.55 -8.73 1.69
N LEU A 72 6.89 -7.80 2.38
CA LEU A 72 6.51 -6.49 1.87
C LEU A 72 7.70 -5.72 1.29
N LYS A 73 8.82 -5.68 2.01
CA LYS A 73 10.05 -5.03 1.52
C LYS A 73 10.56 -5.66 0.23
N THR A 74 10.52 -6.99 0.15
CA THR A 74 10.95 -7.73 -1.05
C THR A 74 10.04 -7.43 -2.23
N ILE A 75 8.71 -7.47 -2.02
CA ILE A 75 7.69 -7.17 -3.04
C ILE A 75 7.81 -5.73 -3.52
N ALA A 76 7.83 -4.76 -2.60
CA ALA A 76 7.91 -3.35 -2.94
C ALA A 76 9.18 -3.03 -3.74
N SER A 77 10.32 -3.63 -3.38
CA SER A 77 11.56 -3.48 -4.14
C SER A 77 11.50 -4.16 -5.51
N ALA A 78 10.92 -5.36 -5.60
CA ALA A 78 10.85 -6.13 -6.85
C ALA A 78 9.91 -5.50 -7.88
N LEU A 79 8.85 -4.84 -7.40
CA LEU A 79 7.84 -4.18 -8.23
C LEU A 79 8.13 -2.68 -8.44
N GLU A 80 9.23 -2.18 -7.87
CA GLU A 80 9.62 -0.77 -7.92
C GLU A 80 8.48 0.16 -7.47
N ALA A 81 7.84 -0.18 -6.35
CA ALA A 81 6.73 0.59 -5.82
C ALA A 81 7.19 1.97 -5.32
N ASP A 82 6.50 3.03 -5.75
CA ASP A 82 6.70 4.38 -5.22
C ASP A 82 6.15 4.52 -3.80
N TYR A 83 5.07 3.79 -3.49
CA TYR A 83 4.36 3.87 -2.23
C TYR A 83 4.08 2.50 -1.60
N VAL A 84 4.04 2.52 -0.27
CA VAL A 84 3.40 1.49 0.54
C VAL A 84 2.23 2.14 1.25
N ILE A 85 1.02 1.65 1.00
CA ILE A 85 -0.22 2.24 1.52
C ILE A 85 -0.84 1.27 2.51
N PHE A 86 -0.97 1.71 3.76
CA PHE A 86 -1.63 0.94 4.81
C PHE A 86 -3.13 1.27 4.83
N ASN A 87 -3.97 0.25 4.99
CA ASN A 87 -5.42 0.40 5.06
C ASN A 87 -5.92 1.12 6.33
N ASP A 88 -5.10 1.12 7.37
CA ASP A 88 -5.37 1.82 8.62
C ASP A 88 -4.32 2.90 8.90
N GLU A 89 -4.69 3.84 9.76
CA GLU A 89 -3.76 4.82 10.28
C GLU A 89 -2.66 4.14 11.11
N LEU A 90 -1.41 4.52 10.83
CA LEU A 90 -0.26 4.08 11.58
C LEU A 90 0.04 5.05 12.73
N SER A 91 0.25 4.50 13.92
CA SER A 91 0.81 5.28 15.02
C SER A 91 2.22 5.79 14.70
N PRO A 92 2.69 6.88 15.34
CA PRO A 92 4.05 7.38 15.12
C PRO A 92 5.15 6.34 15.37
N SER A 93 4.93 5.42 16.32
CA SER A 93 5.88 4.34 16.60
C SER A 93 5.91 3.31 15.48
N GLN A 94 4.76 2.99 14.89
CA GLN A 94 4.70 2.08 13.73
C GLN A 94 5.39 2.69 12.51
N ILE A 95 5.11 3.96 12.21
CA ILE A 95 5.77 4.67 11.09
C ILE A 95 7.29 4.60 11.24
N LYS A 96 7.81 4.93 12.43
CA LYS A 96 9.24 4.87 12.73
C LYS A 96 9.81 3.46 12.53
N ASN A 97 9.17 2.45 13.12
CA ASN A 97 9.69 1.08 13.08
C ASN A 97 9.64 0.49 11.66
N ILE A 98 8.61 0.82 10.88
CA ILE A 98 8.44 0.35 9.50
C ILE A 98 9.48 1.03 8.58
N SER A 99 9.78 2.31 8.77
CA SER A 99 10.75 3.04 7.94
C SER A 99 12.22 2.70 8.23
N GLU A 100 12.51 2.12 9.38
CA GLU A 100 13.86 1.69 9.78
C GLU A 100 14.25 0.30 9.23
N ILE A 101 13.32 -0.43 8.59
CA ILE A 101 13.51 -1.80 8.13
C ILE A 101 14.04 -1.89 6.70
#